data_AF-A0A6N8YY21-F1
#
_entry.id   AF-A0A6N8YY21-F1
#
_cell.length_a   1.000
_cell.length_b   1.000
_cell.length_c   1.000
_cell.angle_alpha   90.00
_cell.angle_beta   90.00
_cell.angle_gamma   90.00
#
_symmetry.space_group_name_H-M   'P 1'
#
loop_
_entity.id
_entity.type
_entity.pdbx_description
1 polymer ?
#
loop_
_entity_poly.entity_id
_entity_poly.type
_entity_poly.pdbx_seq_one_letter_code
_entity_poly.pdbx_strand_id
1 'polypeptide(L)'
;MPLELTGEPENVSVADTAKLVRFALAKAFSGQKFTVHYLTRDMAVRVYWVGGPSQREVNQVIERYSGGGLELDIDAYYWHEHYLLPDGSAFIRYSEGTIGLGGHYHKIDNRYFDEIAPEGTRRVKFKAFYISGERDDSEQPLS
;
A
#
# COMPACT_ATOMS: atom_id res chain seq x y z
N MET A 1 28.37 0.49 -8.20
CA MET A 1 27.83 -0.78 -8.72
C MET A 1 26.35 -0.79 -8.44
N PRO A 2 25.46 -1.06 -9.42
CA PRO A 2 24.07 -1.32 -9.09
C PRO A 2 24.01 -2.60 -8.26
N LEU A 3 23.40 -2.51 -7.07
CA LEU A 3 23.12 -3.67 -6.25
C LEU A 3 21.96 -4.40 -6.93
N GLU A 4 22.24 -5.53 -7.58
CA GLU A 4 21.15 -6.38 -8.07
C GLU A 4 20.28 -6.80 -6.88
N LEU A 5 18.99 -6.47 -6.94
CA LEU A 5 17.99 -6.89 -5.95
C LEU A 5 17.67 -8.38 -6.10
N THR A 6 18.68 -9.22 -5.87
CA THR A 6 18.62 -10.68 -5.93
C THR A 6 18.10 -11.24 -4.59
N GLY A 7 17.31 -12.32 -4.64
CA GLY A 7 16.73 -12.98 -3.46
C GLY A 7 15.20 -12.93 -3.37
N GLU A 8 14.65 -13.59 -2.36
CA GLU A 8 13.22 -13.58 -2.06
C GLU A 8 12.80 -12.25 -1.38
N PRO A 9 11.61 -11.72 -1.66
CA PRO A 9 11.13 -10.50 -1.01
C PRO A 9 10.89 -10.71 0.49
N GLU A 10 11.30 -9.72 1.29
CA GLU A 10 11.07 -9.69 2.74
C GLU A 10 9.57 -9.53 3.06
N ASN A 11 9.07 -10.24 4.07
CA ASN A 11 7.70 -10.05 4.54
C ASN A 11 7.62 -8.86 5.50
N VAL A 12 6.79 -7.87 5.18
CA VAL A 12 6.50 -6.74 6.09
C VAL A 12 5.21 -7.05 6.85
N SER A 13 5.29 -7.02 8.18
CA SER A 13 4.14 -7.31 9.05
C SER A 13 3.03 -6.26 8.90
N VAL A 14 1.78 -6.62 9.20
CA VAL A 14 0.64 -5.67 9.16
C VAL A 14 0.90 -4.45 10.09
N ALA A 15 1.54 -4.68 11.23
CA ALA A 15 1.89 -3.63 12.17
C ALA A 15 2.96 -2.67 11.60
N ASP A 16 3.96 -3.21 10.90
CA ASP A 16 4.99 -2.38 10.26
C ASP A 16 4.44 -1.67 9.02
N THR A 17 3.53 -2.30 8.27
CA THR A 17 2.77 -1.63 7.21
C THR A 17 2.02 -0.43 7.77
N ALA A 18 1.34 -0.57 8.92
CA ALA A 18 0.64 0.56 9.54
C ALA A 18 1.59 1.69 9.96
N LYS A 19 2.83 1.39 10.37
CA LYS A 19 3.84 2.43 10.65
C LYS A 19 4.25 3.17 9.37
N LEU A 20 4.46 2.45 8.27
CA LEU A 20 4.78 3.04 6.97
C LEU A 20 3.63 3.91 6.45
N VAL A 21 2.39 3.44 6.56
CA VAL A 21 1.18 4.20 6.21
C VAL A 21 1.09 5.50 7.02
N ARG A 22 1.31 5.46 8.34
CA ARG A 22 1.34 6.68 9.18
C ARG A 22 2.39 7.67 8.71
N PHE A 23 3.61 7.19 8.41
CA PHE A 23 4.70 8.03 7.93
C PHE A 23 4.37 8.67 6.57
N ALA A 24 3.84 7.89 5.63
CA ALA A 24 3.47 8.36 4.31
C ALA A 24 2.36 9.43 4.36
N LEU A 25 1.33 9.21 5.18
CA LEU A 25 0.23 10.15 5.38
C LEU A 25 0.71 11.46 6.02
N ALA A 26 1.56 11.39 7.04
CA ALA A 26 2.13 12.57 7.68
C ALA A 26 2.99 13.40 6.72
N LYS A 27 3.71 12.74 5.80
CA LYS A 27 4.51 13.40 4.75
C LYS A 27 3.62 14.05 3.68
N ALA A 28 2.54 13.37 3.27
CA ALA A 28 1.66 13.85 2.20
C ALA A 28 0.69 14.96 2.64
N PHE A 29 0.19 14.90 3.87
CA PHE A 29 -0.86 15.79 4.37
C PHE A 29 -0.44 16.42 5.69
N SER A 30 0.52 17.35 5.61
CA SER A 30 1.01 18.07 6.78
C SER A 30 -0.14 18.78 7.51
N GLY A 31 -0.25 18.56 8.82
CA GLY A 31 -1.28 19.16 9.66
C GLY A 31 -2.60 18.36 9.75
N GLN A 32 -2.82 17.38 8.88
CA GLN A 32 -3.98 16.48 8.99
C GLN A 32 -3.69 15.39 10.03
N LYS A 33 -4.67 15.15 10.93
CA LYS A 33 -4.61 14.01 11.86
C LYS A 33 -5.28 12.79 11.23
N PHE A 34 -4.59 11.66 11.30
CA PHE A 34 -5.09 10.35 10.89
C PHE A 34 -5.04 9.38 12.05
N THR A 35 -6.08 8.56 12.17
CA THR A 35 -6.11 7.40 13.05
C THR A 35 -5.87 6.17 12.19
N VAL A 36 -4.75 5.48 12.41
CA VAL A 36 -4.38 4.28 11.66
C VAL A 36 -4.46 3.07 12.58
N HIS A 37 -5.37 2.14 12.28
CA HIS A 37 -5.57 0.87 12.96
C HIS A 37 -5.07 -0.28 12.11
N TYR A 38 -4.45 -1.27 12.73
CA TYR A 38 -4.09 -2.52 12.07
C TYR A 38 -4.85 -3.68 12.71
N LEU A 39 -5.26 -4.63 11.87
CA LEU A 39 -6.04 -5.80 12.23
C LEU A 39 -5.27 -7.03 11.75
N THR A 40 -4.47 -7.62 12.63
CA THR A 40 -3.56 -8.72 12.24
C THR A 40 -4.32 -9.95 11.75
N ARG A 41 -5.47 -10.27 12.36
CA ARG A 41 -6.31 -11.42 11.95
C ARG A 41 -6.88 -11.24 10.54
N ASP A 42 -7.25 -10.02 10.19
CA ASP A 42 -7.88 -9.67 8.92
C ASP A 42 -6.86 -9.26 7.86
N MET A 43 -5.55 -9.28 8.22
CA MET A 43 -4.48 -8.80 7.35
C MET A 43 -4.77 -7.39 6.81
N ALA A 44 -5.32 -6.50 7.64
CA ALA A 44 -5.86 -5.23 7.18
C ALA A 44 -5.30 -4.01 7.92
N VAL A 45 -5.26 -2.88 7.23
CA VAL A 45 -5.00 -1.55 7.81
C VAL A 45 -6.18 -0.63 7.48
N ARG A 46 -6.72 0.05 8.49
CA ARG A 46 -7.81 1.01 8.33
C ARG A 46 -7.34 2.39 8.75
N VAL A 47 -7.61 3.38 7.91
CA VAL A 47 -7.23 4.76 8.10
C VAL A 47 -8.50 5.59 8.23
N TYR A 48 -8.60 6.35 9.31
CA TYR A 48 -9.73 7.22 9.61
C TYR A 48 -9.26 8.65 9.79
N TRP A 49 -10.04 9.62 9.32
CA TRP A 49 -9.79 11.04 9.56
C TRP A 49 -11.08 11.85 9.42
N VAL A 50 -11.06 13.06 9.97
CA VAL A 50 -12.16 14.03 9.87
C VAL A 50 -11.71 15.17 8.97
N GLY A 51 -12.59 15.58 8.04
CA GLY A 51 -12.34 16.72 7.14
C GLY A 51 -11.13 16.54 6.21
N GLY A 52 -10.46 17.64 5.87
CA GLY A 52 -9.17 17.61 5.16
C GLY A 52 -9.20 16.93 3.78
N PRO A 53 -8.16 16.15 3.40
CA PRO A 53 -8.04 15.56 2.08
C PRO A 53 -9.20 14.60 1.77
N SER A 54 -9.56 14.53 0.50
CA SER A 54 -10.57 13.60 0.02
C SER A 54 -10.13 12.14 0.20
N GLN A 55 -11.10 11.24 0.31
CA GLN A 55 -10.82 9.80 0.36
C GLN A 55 -9.99 9.32 -0.82
N ARG A 56 -10.22 9.89 -2.01
CA ARG A 56 -9.44 9.58 -3.22
C ARG A 56 -7.96 9.97 -3.06
N GLU A 57 -7.67 11.16 -2.56
CA GLU A 57 -6.28 11.61 -2.35
C GLU A 57 -5.57 10.74 -1.31
N VAL A 58 -6.26 10.38 -0.23
CA VAL A 58 -5.71 9.49 0.80
C VAL A 58 -5.48 8.08 0.25
N ASN A 59 -6.43 7.52 -0.49
CA ASN A 59 -6.31 6.19 -1.10
C ASN A 59 -5.10 6.10 -2.05
N GLN A 60 -4.83 7.13 -2.85
CA GLN A 60 -3.64 7.19 -3.73
C GLN A 60 -2.30 7.10 -2.98
N VAL A 61 -2.27 7.48 -1.69
CA VAL A 61 -1.09 7.36 -0.83
C VAL A 61 -1.01 5.96 -0.23
N ILE A 62 -2.10 5.45 0.33
CA ILE A 62 -2.08 4.23 1.16
C ILE A 62 -2.15 2.92 0.36
N GLU A 63 -2.78 2.93 -0.83
CA GLU A 63 -2.93 1.72 -1.67
C GLU A 63 -1.59 1.13 -2.11
N ARG A 64 -0.53 1.95 -2.16
CA ARG A 64 0.84 1.53 -2.50
C ARG A 64 1.47 0.58 -1.49
N TYR A 65 0.85 0.43 -0.32
CA TYR A 65 1.29 -0.47 0.74
C TYR A 65 0.42 -1.73 0.83
N SER A 66 -0.58 -1.89 -0.06
CA SER A 66 -1.43 -3.08 -0.10
C SER A 66 -0.71 -4.26 -0.71
N GLY A 67 -0.67 -5.37 0.02
CA GLY A 67 -0.09 -6.65 -0.41
C GLY A 67 -0.81 -7.32 -1.57
N GLY A 68 -1.98 -6.83 -1.96
CA GLY A 68 -2.77 -7.38 -3.06
C GLY A 68 -4.21 -6.86 -3.06
N GLY A 69 -5.12 -7.70 -3.54
CA GLY A 69 -6.55 -7.44 -3.52
C GLY A 69 -7.37 -8.65 -3.98
N LEU A 70 -8.70 -8.47 -3.96
CA LEU A 70 -9.67 -9.48 -4.37
C LEU A 70 -10.53 -8.91 -5.49
N GLU A 71 -10.65 -9.63 -6.59
CA GLU A 71 -11.66 -9.36 -7.59
C GLU A 71 -12.91 -10.19 -7.32
N LEU A 72 -13.96 -9.52 -6.83
CA LEU A 72 -15.19 -10.18 -6.37
C LEU A 72 -15.95 -10.89 -7.49
N ASP A 73 -15.87 -10.39 -8.74
CA ASP A 73 -16.62 -10.96 -9.87
C ASP A 73 -16.13 -12.36 -10.28
N ILE A 74 -14.88 -12.69 -9.97
CA ILE A 74 -14.27 -13.99 -10.28
C ILE A 74 -13.77 -14.74 -9.03
N ASP A 75 -14.04 -14.20 -7.84
CA ASP A 75 -13.57 -14.72 -6.54
C ASP A 75 -12.06 -15.04 -6.53
N ALA A 76 -11.24 -14.15 -7.12
CA ALA A 76 -9.81 -14.38 -7.29
C ALA A 76 -8.95 -13.36 -6.55
N TYR A 77 -8.04 -13.88 -5.73
CA TYR A 77 -7.01 -13.10 -5.08
C TYR A 77 -5.83 -12.83 -6.02
N TYR A 78 -5.30 -11.61 -5.98
CA TYR A 78 -4.02 -11.25 -6.57
C TYR A 78 -3.08 -10.66 -5.53
N TRP A 79 -1.77 -10.76 -5.78
CA TRP A 79 -0.73 -10.38 -4.83
C TRP A 79 0.25 -9.43 -5.48
N HIS A 80 0.84 -8.56 -4.65
CA HIS A 80 1.84 -7.59 -5.05
C HIS A 80 3.18 -7.90 -4.39
N GLU A 81 4.24 -7.84 -5.20
CA GLU A 81 5.58 -7.54 -4.73
C GLU A 81 5.83 -6.04 -4.85
N HIS A 82 6.62 -5.49 -3.94
CA HIS A 82 6.90 -4.05 -3.91
C HIS A 82 8.40 -3.78 -3.86
N TYR A 83 8.76 -2.60 -4.33
CA TYR A 83 9.97 -1.92 -3.88
C TYR A 83 9.62 -1.05 -2.68
N LEU A 84 10.41 -1.16 -1.62
CA LEU A 84 10.37 -0.27 -0.45
C LEU A 84 11.68 0.53 -0.42
N LEU A 85 11.56 1.84 -0.61
CA LEU A 85 12.69 2.75 -0.73
C LEU A 85 13.21 3.13 0.67
N PRO A 86 14.47 3.62 0.77
CA PRO A 86 15.04 4.07 2.03
C PRO A 86 14.24 5.17 2.73
N ASP A 87 13.51 5.98 1.96
CA ASP A 87 12.67 7.06 2.49
C ASP A 87 11.29 6.57 3.00
N GLY A 88 11.05 5.26 2.99
CA GLY A 88 9.81 4.62 3.42
C GLY A 88 8.72 4.60 2.36
N SER A 89 8.92 5.21 1.19
CA SER A 89 7.96 5.12 0.09
C SER A 89 7.97 3.73 -0.55
N ALA A 90 6.81 3.31 -1.07
CA ALA A 90 6.67 2.04 -1.75
C ALA A 90 5.95 2.21 -3.10
N PHE A 91 6.26 1.31 -4.02
CA PHE A 91 5.49 1.11 -5.25
C PHE A 91 5.55 -0.35 -5.71
N ILE A 92 4.56 -0.75 -6.50
CA ILE A 92 4.41 -2.14 -6.95
C ILE A 92 5.56 -2.49 -7.89
N ARG A 93 6.30 -3.55 -7.54
CA ARG A 93 7.31 -4.20 -8.36
C ARG A 93 6.65 -5.13 -9.37
N TYR A 94 5.73 -5.96 -8.89
CA TYR A 94 5.17 -7.02 -9.71
C TYR A 94 3.80 -7.49 -9.18
N SER A 95 2.91 -7.82 -10.12
CA SER A 95 1.65 -8.52 -9.90
C SER A 95 1.34 -9.33 -11.14
N GLU A 96 0.88 -10.58 -11.00
CA GLU A 96 0.54 -11.39 -12.18
C GLU A 96 -0.75 -10.89 -12.86
N GLY A 97 -1.56 -10.10 -12.18
CA GLY A 97 -2.89 -9.75 -12.69
C GLY A 97 -3.91 -10.86 -12.49
N THR A 98 -5.13 -10.60 -12.92
CA THR A 98 -6.24 -11.57 -12.94
C THR A 98 -6.82 -11.78 -14.33
N ILE A 99 -6.36 -11.04 -15.36
CA ILE A 99 -6.85 -11.16 -16.74
C ILE A 99 -6.76 -12.60 -17.27
N GLY A 100 -5.68 -13.33 -16.95
CA GLY A 100 -5.53 -14.74 -17.35
C GLY A 100 -6.56 -15.70 -16.72
N LEU A 101 -7.28 -15.22 -15.71
CA LEU A 101 -8.35 -15.93 -15.00
C LEU A 101 -9.75 -15.41 -15.38
N GLY A 102 -9.85 -14.51 -16.37
CA GLY A 102 -11.11 -13.86 -16.76
C GLY A 102 -11.43 -12.59 -15.96
N GLY A 103 -10.48 -12.07 -15.17
CA GLY A 103 -10.64 -10.86 -14.38
C GLY A 103 -10.25 -9.57 -15.11
N HIS A 104 -10.12 -8.48 -14.36
CA HIS A 104 -9.88 -7.13 -14.89
C HIS A 104 -8.56 -6.49 -14.44
N TYR A 105 -7.87 -7.05 -13.44
CA TYR A 105 -6.63 -6.52 -12.90
C TYR A 105 -5.47 -6.85 -13.84
N HIS A 106 -4.82 -5.82 -14.35
CA HIS A 106 -3.70 -5.98 -15.26
C HIS A 106 -2.46 -6.52 -14.55
N LYS A 107 -1.69 -7.33 -15.29
CA LYS A 107 -0.32 -7.67 -14.91
C LYS A 107 0.50 -6.40 -14.75
N ILE A 108 1.28 -6.33 -13.67
CA ILE A 108 2.26 -5.28 -13.43
C ILE A 108 3.63 -5.92 -13.42
N ASP A 109 4.56 -5.38 -14.20
CA ASP A 109 5.93 -5.87 -14.26
C ASP A 109 6.93 -4.71 -14.34
N ASN A 110 7.36 -4.23 -13.18
CA ASN A 110 8.33 -3.16 -13.02
C ASN A 110 9.71 -3.72 -12.62
N ARG A 111 10.04 -4.95 -13.03
CA ARG A 111 11.33 -5.58 -12.71
C ARG A 111 12.53 -4.91 -13.37
N TYR A 112 12.32 -4.09 -14.40
CA TYR A 112 13.37 -3.21 -14.95
C TYR A 112 13.98 -2.29 -13.88
N PHE A 113 13.24 -1.97 -12.81
CA PHE A 113 13.75 -1.15 -11.72
C PHE A 113 14.78 -1.89 -10.85
N ASP A 114 14.88 -3.23 -10.93
CA ASP A 114 15.89 -4.00 -10.19
C ASP A 114 17.33 -3.55 -10.53
N GLU A 115 17.55 -3.03 -11.74
CA GLU A 115 18.87 -2.58 -12.23
C GLU A 115 19.22 -1.13 -11.88
N ILE A 116 18.19 -0.30 -11.62
CA ILE A 116 18.32 1.15 -11.41
C ILE A 116 17.84 1.61 -10.04
N ALA A 117 17.48 0.67 -9.17
CA ALA A 117 16.98 0.96 -7.84
C ALA A 117 18.03 1.74 -7.03
N PRO A 118 17.64 2.82 -6.33
CA PRO A 118 18.51 3.49 -5.38
C PRO A 118 19.05 2.52 -4.33
N GLU A 119 20.26 2.77 -3.87
CA GLU A 119 20.87 2.01 -2.78
C GLU A 119 19.96 1.98 -1.54
N GLY A 120 19.85 0.81 -0.91
CA GLY A 120 18.97 0.59 0.24
C GLY A 120 17.51 0.31 -0.10
N THR A 121 17.14 0.30 -1.39
CA THR A 121 15.84 -0.23 -1.83
C THR A 121 15.74 -1.71 -1.46
N ARG A 122 14.57 -2.13 -0.96
CA ARG A 122 14.28 -3.52 -0.59
C ARG A 122 13.13 -4.06 -1.42
N ARG A 123 13.19 -5.35 -1.76
CA ARG A 123 12.05 -6.10 -2.28
C ARG A 123 11.21 -6.61 -1.12
N VAL A 124 9.92 -6.27 -1.08
CA VAL A 124 9.05 -6.64 0.03
C VAL A 124 7.68 -7.18 -0.42
N LYS A 125 7.07 -7.99 0.44
CA LYS A 125 5.66 -8.39 0.39
C LYS A 125 4.97 -7.86 1.65
N PHE A 126 4.07 -6.90 1.48
CA PHE A 126 3.24 -6.43 2.61
C PHE A 126 2.22 -7.51 2.98
N LYS A 127 2.16 -7.87 4.26
CA LYS A 127 1.14 -8.78 4.77
C LYS A 127 -0.21 -8.11 4.97
N ALA A 128 -0.28 -6.79 4.94
CA ALA A 128 -1.55 -6.07 4.89
C ALA A 128 -2.15 -6.24 3.49
N PHE A 129 -3.08 -7.17 3.34
CA PHE A 129 -3.73 -7.50 2.06
C PHE A 129 -4.79 -6.47 1.67
N TYR A 130 -5.37 -5.79 2.65
CA TYR A 130 -6.37 -4.75 2.43
C TYR A 130 -6.01 -3.49 3.22
N ILE A 131 -6.03 -2.35 2.54
CA ILE A 131 -5.86 -1.04 3.17
C ILE A 131 -6.98 -0.13 2.71
N SER A 132 -7.72 0.45 3.65
CA SER A 132 -8.84 1.34 3.35
C SER A 132 -8.75 2.66 4.10
N GLY A 133 -9.19 3.72 3.44
CA GLY A 133 -9.45 5.01 4.04
C GLY A 133 -10.94 5.26 4.22
N GLU A 134 -11.34 5.78 5.37
CA GLU A 134 -12.70 6.25 5.66
C GLU A 134 -12.63 7.69 6.19
N ARG A 135 -13.29 8.60 5.45
CA ARG A 135 -13.38 10.00 5.82
C ARG A 135 -14.70 10.24 6.53
N ASP A 136 -14.62 10.87 7.69
CA ASP A 136 -15.77 11.43 8.36
C ASP A 136 -15.96 12.89 7.93
N ASP A 137 -17.07 13.13 7.24
CA ASP A 137 -17.46 14.45 6.75
C ASP A 137 -18.27 15.24 7.79
N SER A 138 -18.50 14.69 8.98
CA SER A 138 -19.19 15.39 10.06
C SER A 138 -18.30 16.45 10.74
N GLU A 139 -18.05 17.56 10.03
CA GLU A 139 -17.90 18.83 10.73
C GLU A 139 -19.28 19.20 11.28
N GLN A 140 -19.58 18.84 12.52
CA GLN A 140 -20.65 19.56 13.22
C GLN A 140 -20.15 20.99 13.46
N PRO A 141 -20.80 22.03 12.89
CA PRO A 141 -20.59 23.36 13.43
C PRO A 141 -21.01 23.31 14.90
N LEU A 142 -20.16 23.83 15.78
CA LEU A 142 -20.57 24.23 17.12
C LEU A 142 -21.65 25.31 16.94
N SER A 143 -22.91 24.90 16.92
CA SER A 143 -24.08 25.79 17.04
C SER A 143 -24.47 25.93 18.50
#